data_AF-A0A7V1EKD3-F1
#
_entry.id   AF-A0A7V1EKD3-F1
#
_cell.length_a   1.000
_cell.length_b   1.000
_cell.length_c   1.000
_cell.angle_alpha   90.00
_cell.angle_beta   90.00
_cell.angle_gamma   90.00
#
_symmetry.space_group_name_H-M   'P 1'
#
loop_
_entity.id
_entity.type
_entity.pdbx_description
1 polymer ?
#
loop_
_entity_poly.entity_id
_entity_poly.type
_entity_poly.pdbx_seq_one_letter_code
_entity_poly.pdbx_strand_id
1 'polypeptide(L)'
;MLKELINAFRQRDVFSELESQIGLMLDAGQWMFEKVADVLMRQVDPDEVAQPLYKKDRKINKIEQKIREQIITHLSLGNQGDLGAGLVLMSVVKDAERIGDYCKNIFEVGKFYRGSFQHREYHEPLQQIRNSITEMFEPAKEAFLNADSKIARRILRKTDALSKQCDMIIQQLLSAEGDLPADEAVAYVLLARHYKRIEAHLSNIATSIVSPVPLLDFHGKVK
;
A
#
# COMPACT_ATOMS: atom_id res chain seq x y z
N MET A 1 -13.57 -7.13 -16.23
CA MET A 1 -12.57 -8.18 -16.01
C MET A 1 -12.54 -8.72 -14.60
N LEU A 2 -12.10 -8.00 -13.55
CA LEU A 2 -12.20 -8.53 -12.18
C LEU A 2 -13.66 -8.83 -11.82
N LYS A 3 -14.59 -7.93 -12.12
CA LYS A 3 -16.04 -8.17 -11.92
C LYS A 3 -16.59 -9.41 -12.66
N GLU A 4 -16.06 -9.71 -13.85
CA GLU A 4 -16.49 -10.89 -14.66
C GLU A 4 -15.86 -12.17 -14.14
N LEU A 5 -14.59 -12.11 -13.72
CA LEU A 5 -13.88 -13.17 -13.03
C LEU A 5 -14.55 -13.46 -11.68
N ILE A 6 -14.81 -12.45 -10.86
CA ILE A 6 -15.56 -12.54 -9.60
C ILE A 6 -16.95 -13.15 -9.84
N ASN A 7 -17.68 -12.73 -10.88
CA ASN A 7 -19.00 -13.29 -11.18
C ASN A 7 -18.97 -14.76 -11.63
N ALA A 8 -17.88 -15.23 -12.26
CA ALA A 8 -17.68 -16.66 -12.55
C ALA A 8 -17.44 -17.49 -11.27
N PHE A 9 -16.86 -16.88 -10.22
CA PHE A 9 -16.50 -17.54 -8.96
C PHE A 9 -17.54 -17.40 -7.84
N ARG A 10 -18.40 -16.38 -7.90
CA ARG A 10 -19.41 -16.03 -6.88
C ARG A 10 -20.46 -17.10 -6.59
N GLN A 11 -20.42 -18.24 -7.28
CA GLN A 11 -21.25 -19.40 -6.94
C GLN A 11 -20.80 -20.12 -5.65
N ARG A 12 -19.67 -19.72 -5.02
CA ARG A 12 -19.14 -20.35 -3.81
C ARG A 12 -18.68 -19.30 -2.78
N ASP A 13 -19.17 -19.44 -1.54
CA ASP A 13 -18.97 -18.61 -0.32
C ASP A 13 -17.50 -18.28 0.05
N VAL A 14 -16.53 -18.87 -0.64
CA VAL A 14 -15.09 -18.72 -0.40
C VAL A 14 -14.57 -17.34 -0.80
N PHE A 15 -15.09 -16.75 -1.88
CA PHE A 15 -14.54 -15.49 -2.42
C PHE A 15 -14.87 -14.29 -1.52
N SER A 16 -16.08 -14.23 -0.99
CA SER A 16 -16.50 -13.20 -0.03
C SER A 16 -15.64 -13.21 1.23
N GLU A 17 -15.25 -14.39 1.70
CA GLU A 17 -14.32 -14.53 2.84
C GLU A 17 -12.92 -14.02 2.48
N LEU A 18 -12.40 -14.32 1.29
CA LEU A 18 -11.10 -13.81 0.83
C LEU A 18 -11.11 -12.28 0.66
N GLU A 19 -12.16 -11.73 0.05
CA GLU A 19 -12.36 -10.28 -0.08
C GLU A 19 -12.40 -9.61 1.30
N SER A 20 -13.16 -10.17 2.25
CA SER A 20 -13.25 -9.67 3.61
C SER A 20 -11.89 -9.67 4.31
N GLN A 21 -11.13 -10.77 4.19
CA GLN A 21 -9.79 -10.87 4.76
C GLN A 21 -8.80 -9.85 4.16
N ILE A 22 -8.85 -9.60 2.85
CA ILE A 22 -8.04 -8.55 2.21
C ILE A 22 -8.48 -7.16 2.69
N GLY A 23 -9.79 -6.92 2.85
CA GLY A 23 -10.30 -5.70 3.47
C GLY A 23 -9.71 -5.46 4.86
N LEU A 24 -9.65 -6.50 5.70
CA LEU A 24 -9.01 -6.43 7.02
C LEU A 24 -7.50 -6.16 6.96
N MET A 25 -6.80 -6.63 5.92
CA MET A 25 -5.39 -6.30 5.70
C MET A 25 -5.22 -4.81 5.34
N LEU A 26 -6.10 -4.26 4.51
CA LEU A 26 -6.06 -2.83 4.14
C LEU A 26 -6.38 -1.93 5.34
N ASP A 27 -7.37 -2.28 6.16
CA ASP A 27 -7.67 -1.57 7.41
C ASP A 27 -6.48 -1.62 8.39
N ALA A 28 -5.82 -2.77 8.48
CA ALA A 28 -4.62 -2.91 9.30
C ALA A 28 -3.46 -2.06 8.75
N GLY A 29 -3.25 -2.06 7.43
CA GLY A 29 -2.25 -1.23 6.75
C GLY A 29 -2.49 0.26 6.93
N GLN A 30 -3.75 0.71 6.81
CA GLN A 30 -4.13 2.10 7.08
C GLN A 30 -3.80 2.51 8.51
N TRP A 31 -4.24 1.71 9.49
CA TRP A 31 -3.94 1.96 10.89
C TRP A 31 -2.43 2.02 11.14
N MET A 32 -1.66 1.12 10.53
CA MET A 32 -0.20 1.11 10.67
C MET A 32 0.39 2.39 10.09
N PHE A 33 -0.05 2.81 8.91
CA PHE A 33 0.42 4.03 8.26
C PHE A 33 0.12 5.30 9.08
N GLU A 34 -1.08 5.40 9.65
CA GLU A 34 -1.46 6.49 10.54
C GLU A 34 -0.61 6.52 11.82
N LYS A 35 -0.37 5.36 12.44
CA LYS A 35 0.43 5.31 13.69
C LYS A 35 1.90 5.63 13.47
N VAL A 36 2.49 5.21 12.36
CA VAL A 36 3.88 5.58 12.06
C VAL A 36 4.01 7.06 11.70
N ALA A 37 2.96 7.67 11.14
CA ALA A 37 2.89 9.11 10.97
C ALA A 37 2.85 9.86 12.31
N ASP A 38 2.09 9.38 13.29
CA ASP A 38 2.05 9.96 14.64
C ASP A 38 3.45 9.95 15.29
N VAL A 39 4.20 8.85 15.13
CA VAL A 39 5.59 8.73 15.61
C VAL A 39 6.51 9.74 14.92
N LEU A 40 6.42 9.85 13.59
CA LEU A 40 7.22 10.82 12.82
C LEU A 40 6.93 12.28 13.22
N MET A 41 5.67 12.57 13.56
CA MET A 41 5.23 13.90 14.00
C MET A 41 5.51 14.16 15.49
N ARG A 42 6.18 13.23 16.19
CA ARG A 42 6.46 13.32 17.64
C ARG A 42 5.18 13.47 18.48
N GLN A 43 4.05 12.96 17.99
CA GLN A 43 2.79 12.98 18.71
C GLN A 43 2.65 11.79 19.67
N VAL A 44 3.37 10.69 19.40
CA VAL A 44 3.38 9.47 20.21
C VAL A 44 4.82 8.93 20.27
N ASP A 45 5.19 8.36 21.41
CA ASP A 45 6.50 7.72 21.57
C ASP A 45 6.60 6.44 20.71
N PRO A 46 7.72 6.21 19.98
CA PRO A 46 7.93 4.98 19.24
C PRO A 46 7.71 3.70 20.04
N ASP A 47 8.07 3.68 21.34
CA ASP A 47 7.99 2.48 22.18
C ASP A 47 6.52 2.10 22.49
N GLU A 48 5.61 3.08 22.50
CA GLU A 48 4.16 2.84 22.64
C GLU A 48 3.57 2.19 21.37
N VAL A 49 4.14 2.50 20.20
CA VAL A 49 3.64 2.02 18.90
C VAL A 49 4.31 0.72 18.45
N ALA A 50 5.54 0.45 18.89
CA ALA A 50 6.35 -0.68 18.42
C ALA A 50 5.60 -2.02 18.53
N GLN A 51 5.16 -2.38 19.73
CA GLN A 51 4.50 -3.67 19.99
C GLN A 51 3.21 -3.85 19.17
N PRO A 52 2.23 -2.92 19.18
CA PRO A 52 1.00 -3.08 18.41
C PRO A 52 1.24 -3.05 16.89
N LEU A 53 2.22 -2.29 16.40
CA LEU A 53 2.63 -2.27 14.99
C LEU A 53 3.12 -3.66 14.53
N TYR A 54 4.12 -4.23 15.21
CA TYR A 54 4.65 -5.56 14.85
C TYR A 54 3.62 -6.68 15.04
N LYS A 55 2.69 -6.53 15.99
CA LYS A 55 1.58 -7.49 16.17
C LYS A 55 0.63 -7.48 14.97
N LYS A 56 0.30 -6.31 14.43
CA LYS A 56 -0.55 -6.18 13.24
C LYS A 56 0.15 -6.69 11.98
N ASP A 57 1.42 -6.37 11.80
CA ASP A 57 2.25 -6.91 10.72
C ASP A 57 2.23 -8.45 10.71
N ARG A 58 2.49 -9.09 11.86
CA ARG A 58 2.39 -10.56 11.97
C ARG A 58 0.99 -11.10 11.67
N LYS A 59 -0.07 -10.34 11.98
CA LYS A 59 -1.45 -10.72 11.64
C LYS A 59 -1.67 -10.65 10.13
N ILE A 60 -1.20 -9.58 9.47
CA ILE A 60 -1.24 -9.42 8.01
C ILE A 60 -0.54 -10.62 7.34
N ASN A 61 0.66 -10.99 7.79
CA ASN A 61 1.41 -12.12 7.21
C ASN A 61 0.69 -13.46 7.37
N LYS A 62 0.02 -13.67 8.52
CA LYS A 62 -0.81 -14.87 8.74
C LYS A 62 -2.04 -14.91 7.83
N ILE A 63 -2.68 -13.76 7.61
CA ILE A 63 -3.82 -13.65 6.69
C ILE A 63 -3.34 -13.92 5.26
N GLU A 64 -2.19 -13.36 4.86
CA GLU A 64 -1.59 -13.61 3.54
C GLU A 64 -1.38 -15.12 3.30
N GLN A 65 -0.74 -15.81 4.25
CA GLN A 65 -0.51 -17.26 4.16
C GLN A 65 -1.83 -18.04 4.02
N LYS A 66 -2.82 -17.73 4.87
CA LYS A 66 -4.14 -18.38 4.85
C LYS A 66 -4.85 -18.18 3.51
N ILE A 67 -4.85 -16.95 2.98
CA ILE A 67 -5.46 -16.62 1.68
C ILE A 67 -4.77 -17.44 0.58
N ARG A 68 -3.44 -17.51 0.56
CA ARG A 68 -2.70 -18.30 -0.44
C ARG A 68 -3.05 -19.78 -0.38
N GLU A 69 -3.11 -20.37 0.81
CA GLU A 69 -3.52 -21.77 1.01
C GLU A 69 -4.93 -22.02 0.49
N GLN A 70 -5.87 -21.11 0.79
CA GLN A 70 -7.26 -21.20 0.33
C GLN A 70 -7.35 -21.10 -1.20
N ILE A 71 -6.60 -20.19 -1.83
CA ILE A 71 -6.53 -20.07 -3.29
C ILE A 71 -5.98 -21.36 -3.90
N ILE A 72 -4.87 -21.89 -3.41
CA ILE A 72 -4.27 -23.13 -3.94
C ILE A 72 -5.24 -24.29 -3.82
N THR A 73 -5.88 -24.44 -2.66
CA THR A 73 -6.86 -25.50 -2.41
C THR A 73 -8.04 -25.39 -3.37
N HIS A 74 -8.58 -24.19 -3.55
CA HIS A 74 -9.69 -23.95 -4.48
C HIS A 74 -9.31 -24.28 -5.93
N LEU A 75 -8.15 -23.82 -6.39
CA LEU A 75 -7.68 -24.07 -7.76
C LEU A 75 -7.34 -25.55 -8.01
N SER A 76 -6.89 -26.27 -6.99
CA SER A 76 -6.56 -27.70 -7.09
C SER A 76 -7.79 -28.59 -7.14
N LEU A 77 -8.91 -28.15 -6.57
CA LEU A 77 -10.17 -28.90 -6.49
C LEU A 77 -11.25 -28.42 -7.49
N GLY A 78 -11.00 -27.31 -8.19
CA GLY A 78 -11.97 -26.60 -9.03
C GLY A 78 -11.79 -26.76 -10.54
N ASN A 79 -12.65 -26.09 -11.31
CA ASN A 79 -12.57 -26.01 -12.77
C ASN A 79 -11.63 -24.87 -13.22
N GLN A 80 -11.02 -25.03 -14.41
CA GLN A 80 -10.03 -24.09 -14.98
C GLN A 80 -10.50 -22.64 -15.17
N GLY A 81 -11.82 -22.39 -15.14
CA GLY A 81 -12.41 -21.03 -15.23
C GLY A 81 -11.94 -20.09 -14.11
N ASP A 82 -11.40 -20.66 -13.04
CA ASP A 82 -11.02 -19.95 -11.83
C ASP A 82 -9.53 -19.58 -11.74
N LEU A 83 -8.74 -19.84 -12.77
CA LEU A 83 -7.30 -19.53 -12.72
C LEU A 83 -7.03 -18.02 -12.68
N GLY A 84 -7.77 -17.24 -13.47
CA GLY A 84 -7.54 -15.80 -13.61
C GLY A 84 -7.71 -15.03 -12.30
N ALA A 85 -8.84 -15.19 -11.60
CA ALA A 85 -9.06 -14.47 -10.34
C ALA A 85 -8.14 -14.97 -9.21
N GLY A 86 -7.81 -16.27 -9.18
CA GLY A 86 -6.83 -16.80 -8.23
C GLY A 86 -5.46 -16.11 -8.37
N LEU A 87 -5.00 -15.91 -9.61
CA LEU A 87 -3.75 -15.19 -9.89
C LEU A 87 -3.84 -13.71 -9.48
N VAL A 88 -4.97 -13.06 -9.73
CA VAL A 88 -5.18 -11.66 -9.29
C VAL A 88 -5.13 -11.56 -7.77
N LEU A 89 -5.87 -12.42 -7.06
CA LEU A 89 -5.90 -12.41 -5.59
C LEU A 89 -4.53 -12.71 -4.98
N MET A 90 -3.74 -13.61 -5.58
CA MET A 90 -2.35 -13.87 -5.19
C MET A 90 -1.46 -12.61 -5.27
N SER A 91 -1.71 -11.75 -6.26
CA SER A 91 -1.02 -10.46 -6.38
C SER A 91 -1.51 -9.48 -5.32
N VAL A 92 -2.83 -9.26 -5.25
CA VAL A 92 -3.44 -8.28 -4.34
C VAL A 92 -3.07 -8.56 -2.88
N VAL A 93 -3.09 -9.82 -2.44
CA VAL A 93 -2.76 -10.17 -1.06
C VAL A 93 -1.31 -9.85 -0.73
N LYS A 94 -0.40 -10.02 -1.69
CA LYS A 94 1.01 -9.64 -1.56
C LYS A 94 1.17 -8.12 -1.48
N ASP A 95 0.46 -7.38 -2.33
CA ASP A 95 0.50 -5.91 -2.30
C ASP A 95 -0.02 -5.36 -0.96
N ALA A 96 -1.09 -5.95 -0.41
CA ALA A 96 -1.62 -5.60 0.90
C ALA A 96 -0.63 -5.91 2.04
N GLU A 97 0.08 -7.03 1.96
CA GLU A 97 1.16 -7.37 2.91
C GLU A 97 2.31 -6.37 2.85
N ARG A 98 2.76 -6.04 1.63
CA ARG A 98 3.87 -5.11 1.42
C ARG A 98 3.63 -3.73 2.00
N ILE A 99 2.39 -3.26 2.03
CA ILE A 99 2.05 -1.98 2.70
C ILE A 99 2.43 -2.02 4.19
N GLY A 100 2.13 -3.12 4.90
CA GLY A 100 2.52 -3.29 6.30
C GLY A 100 4.04 -3.32 6.48
N ASP A 101 4.73 -3.98 5.57
CA ASP A 101 6.19 -4.04 5.48
C ASP A 101 6.82 -2.64 5.36
N TYR A 102 6.30 -1.80 4.46
CA TYR A 102 6.80 -0.42 4.33
C TYR A 102 6.40 0.47 5.50
N CYS A 103 5.28 0.19 6.19
CA CYS A 103 4.97 0.89 7.44
C CYS A 103 6.02 0.60 8.51
N LYS A 104 6.55 -0.63 8.64
CA LYS A 104 7.68 -0.92 9.55
C LYS A 104 8.92 -0.12 9.18
N ASN A 105 9.24 -0.02 7.89
CA ASN A 105 10.40 0.76 7.45
C ASN A 105 10.24 2.25 7.79
N ILE A 106 9.04 2.81 7.65
CA ILE A 106 8.74 4.20 8.06
C ILE A 106 8.84 4.36 9.58
N PHE A 107 8.33 3.39 10.34
CA PHE A 107 8.45 3.38 11.80
C PHE A 107 9.92 3.42 12.25
N GLU A 108 10.78 2.64 11.60
CA GLU A 108 12.21 2.62 11.87
C GLU A 108 12.86 3.99 11.62
N VAL A 109 12.48 4.69 10.53
CA VAL A 109 12.92 6.08 10.30
C VAL A 109 12.52 6.97 11.47
N GLY A 110 11.25 6.94 11.90
CA GLY A 110 10.77 7.76 13.01
C GLY A 110 11.39 7.40 14.37
N LYS A 111 11.75 6.13 14.56
CA LYS A 111 12.43 5.65 15.77
C LYS A 111 13.90 6.06 15.82
N PHE A 112 14.60 6.02 14.69
CA PHE A 112 16.04 6.29 14.63
C PHE A 112 16.36 7.77 14.46
N TYR A 113 15.52 8.52 13.75
CA TYR A 113 15.70 9.95 13.54
C TYR A 113 15.21 10.75 14.76
N ARG A 114 16.17 11.21 15.58
CA ARG A 114 15.91 12.01 16.79
C ARG A 114 15.93 13.53 16.56
N GLY A 115 16.34 13.97 15.37
CA GLY A 115 16.30 15.39 14.95
C GLY A 115 14.88 15.90 14.71
N SER A 116 14.74 17.18 14.41
CA SER A 116 13.47 17.78 13.97
C SER A 116 13.53 18.08 12.48
N PHE A 117 12.45 17.87 11.75
CA PHE A 117 12.35 18.29 10.35
C PHE A 117 12.31 19.83 10.28
N GLN A 118 13.43 20.47 9.99
CA GLN A 118 13.57 21.94 9.94
C GLN A 118 13.44 22.49 8.53
N HIS A 119 13.78 21.68 7.52
CA HIS A 119 13.79 22.09 6.13
C HIS A 119 12.40 21.94 5.50
N ARG A 120 11.58 22.99 5.65
CA ARG A 120 10.16 23.02 5.23
C ARG A 120 9.96 22.70 3.75
N GLU A 121 10.91 23.06 2.89
CA GLU A 121 10.86 22.78 1.45
C GLU A 121 10.78 21.30 1.10
N TYR A 122 11.28 20.41 1.98
CA TYR A 122 11.15 18.95 1.82
C TYR A 122 10.05 18.39 2.73
N HIS A 123 9.95 18.92 3.95
CA HIS A 123 9.00 18.41 4.93
C HIS A 123 7.54 18.64 4.53
N GLU A 124 7.19 19.82 4.02
CA GLU A 124 5.79 20.14 3.65
C GLU A 124 5.30 19.28 2.47
N PRO A 125 6.04 19.12 1.35
CA PRO A 125 5.66 18.17 0.31
C PRO A 125 5.50 16.73 0.81
N LEU A 126 6.41 16.26 1.69
CA LEU A 126 6.28 14.92 2.28
C LEU A 126 5.01 14.77 3.14
N GLN A 127 4.62 15.81 3.88
CA GLN A 127 3.35 15.79 4.61
C GLN A 127 2.15 15.75 3.66
N GLN A 128 2.18 16.47 2.53
CA GLN A 128 1.12 16.44 1.52
C GLN A 128 1.00 15.06 0.87
N ILE A 129 2.13 14.42 0.56
CA ILE A 129 2.17 13.04 0.04
C ILE A 129 1.59 12.07 1.06
N ARG A 130 2.02 12.16 2.33
CA ARG A 130 1.49 11.34 3.41
C ARG A 130 -0.03 11.48 3.52
N ASN A 131 -0.55 12.70 3.61
CA ASN A 131 -1.99 12.93 3.72
C ASN A 131 -2.74 12.35 2.51
N SER A 132 -2.17 12.53 1.32
CA SER A 132 -2.73 11.96 0.10
C SER A 132 -2.79 10.44 0.12
N ILE A 133 -1.78 9.76 0.68
CA ILE A 133 -1.75 8.30 0.88
C ILE A 133 -2.77 7.87 1.93
N THR A 134 -2.86 8.56 3.08
CA THR A 134 -3.87 8.27 4.11
C THR A 134 -5.28 8.28 3.52
N GLU A 135 -5.61 9.30 2.72
CA GLU A 135 -6.90 9.42 2.04
C GLU A 135 -7.17 8.36 0.96
N MET A 136 -6.16 7.60 0.51
CA MET A 136 -6.31 6.58 -0.53
C MET A 136 -6.69 5.20 -0.01
N PHE A 137 -6.46 4.91 1.28
CA PHE A 137 -6.73 3.58 1.85
C PHE A 137 -8.20 3.19 1.74
N GLU A 138 -9.11 4.04 2.22
CA GLU A 138 -10.54 3.76 2.20
C GLU A 138 -11.08 3.60 0.76
N PRO A 139 -10.79 4.53 -0.18
CA PRO A 139 -11.16 4.34 -1.58
C PRO A 139 -10.55 3.08 -2.22
N ALA A 140 -9.32 2.70 -1.87
CA ALA A 140 -8.69 1.48 -2.41
C ALA A 140 -9.41 0.21 -1.93
N LYS A 141 -9.77 0.17 -0.64
CA LYS A 141 -10.58 -0.90 -0.07
C LYS A 141 -11.97 -0.94 -0.71
N GLU A 142 -12.65 0.20 -0.82
CA GLU A 142 -13.98 0.29 -1.45
C GLU A 142 -13.94 -0.16 -2.92
N ALA A 143 -12.95 0.30 -3.68
CA ALA A 143 -12.76 -0.08 -5.06
C ALA A 143 -12.57 -1.58 -5.20
N PHE A 144 -11.76 -2.19 -4.32
CA PHE A 144 -11.48 -3.62 -4.34
C PHE A 144 -12.73 -4.44 -3.99
N LEU A 145 -13.35 -4.19 -2.84
CA LEU A 145 -14.50 -4.97 -2.34
C LEU A 145 -15.73 -4.89 -3.26
N ASN A 146 -15.92 -3.75 -3.92
CA ASN A 146 -17.06 -3.54 -4.82
C ASN A 146 -16.71 -3.73 -6.31
N ALA A 147 -15.45 -4.06 -6.61
CA ALA A 147 -14.90 -4.06 -7.97
C ALA A 147 -15.21 -2.74 -8.74
N ASP A 148 -15.16 -1.60 -8.05
CA ASP A 148 -15.51 -0.30 -8.62
C ASP A 148 -14.38 0.26 -9.50
N SER A 149 -14.55 0.11 -10.81
CA SER A 149 -13.59 0.58 -11.80
C SER A 149 -13.44 2.10 -11.87
N LYS A 150 -14.44 2.88 -11.43
CA LYS A 150 -14.35 4.35 -11.42
C LYS A 150 -13.43 4.81 -10.30
N ILE A 151 -13.60 4.26 -9.09
CA ILE A 151 -12.73 4.56 -7.95
C ILE A 151 -11.31 4.08 -8.25
N ALA A 152 -11.15 2.86 -8.78
CA ALA A 152 -9.85 2.33 -9.19
C ALA A 152 -9.10 3.27 -10.14
N ARG A 153 -9.73 3.73 -11.23
CA ARG A 153 -9.11 4.68 -12.18
C ARG A 153 -8.74 6.02 -11.53
N ARG A 154 -9.52 6.49 -10.55
CA ARG A 154 -9.19 7.71 -9.80
C ARG A 154 -7.93 7.52 -8.95
N ILE A 155 -7.79 6.36 -8.29
CA ILE A 155 -6.58 6.01 -7.53
C ILE A 155 -5.37 6.02 -8.45
N LEU A 156 -5.44 5.32 -9.60
CA LEU A 156 -4.33 5.26 -10.57
C LEU A 156 -3.83 6.65 -11.04
N ARG A 157 -4.75 7.61 -11.20
CA ARG A 157 -4.38 8.99 -11.55
C ARG A 157 -3.71 9.73 -10.39
N LYS A 158 -4.18 9.52 -9.16
CA LYS A 158 -3.61 10.15 -7.96
C LYS A 158 -2.21 9.58 -7.68
N THR A 159 -2.03 8.27 -7.81
CA THR A 159 -0.74 7.59 -7.58
C THR A 159 0.32 8.00 -8.60
N ASP A 160 0.00 8.15 -9.89
CA ASP A 160 0.94 8.68 -10.89
C ASP A 160 1.49 10.08 -10.52
N ALA A 161 0.62 10.97 -10.03
CA ALA A 161 1.04 12.30 -9.56
C ALA A 161 1.92 12.21 -8.31
N LEU A 162 1.54 11.39 -7.33
CA LEU A 162 2.32 11.19 -6.09
C LEU A 162 3.70 10.57 -6.36
N SER A 163 3.76 9.62 -7.30
CA SER A 163 5.01 8.96 -7.67
C SER A 163 6.03 9.96 -8.22
N LYS A 164 5.56 10.91 -9.05
CA LYS A 164 6.38 12.02 -9.57
C LYS A 164 6.82 12.98 -8.47
N GLN A 165 5.92 13.35 -7.54
CA GLN A 165 6.27 14.20 -6.42
C GLN A 165 7.36 13.58 -5.54
N CYS A 166 7.28 12.28 -5.26
CA CYS A 166 8.33 11.57 -4.52
C CYS A 166 9.68 11.63 -5.25
N ASP A 167 9.70 11.43 -6.57
CA ASP A 167 10.93 11.52 -7.37
C ASP A 167 11.51 12.95 -7.38
N MET A 168 10.64 13.96 -7.46
CA MET A 168 11.06 15.36 -7.42
C MET A 168 11.76 15.70 -6.10
N ILE A 169 11.22 15.26 -4.96
CA ILE A 169 11.84 15.48 -3.64
C ILE A 169 13.24 14.85 -3.59
N ILE A 170 13.39 13.62 -4.08
CA ILE A 170 14.69 12.93 -4.12
C ILE A 170 15.67 13.67 -5.03
N GLN A 171 15.23 14.14 -6.20
CA GLN A 171 16.07 14.93 -7.11
C GLN A 171 16.53 16.24 -6.47
N GLN A 172 15.62 16.96 -5.79
CA GLN A 172 15.93 18.18 -5.08
C GLN A 172 16.94 17.95 -3.94
N LEU A 173 16.82 16.84 -3.21
CA LEU A 173 17.78 16.46 -2.15
C LEU A 173 19.16 16.12 -2.72
N LEU A 174 19.23 15.47 -3.89
CA LEU A 174 20.50 15.15 -4.56
C LEU A 174 21.21 16.39 -5.12
N SER A 175 20.45 17.42 -5.48
CA SER A 175 20.96 18.70 -5.96
C SER A 175 20.97 19.78 -4.88
N ALA A 176 20.74 19.41 -3.61
CA ALA A 176 20.71 20.37 -2.53
C ALA A 176 22.11 20.95 -2.31
N GLU A 177 22.20 22.28 -2.37
CA GLU A 177 23.38 23.05 -1.99
C GLU A 177 23.09 23.71 -0.64
N GLY A 178 23.94 23.49 0.37
CA GLY A 178 23.75 24.07 1.70
C GLY A 178 24.05 23.12 2.84
N ASP A 179 23.63 23.52 4.04
CA ASP A 179 23.97 22.86 5.32
C ASP A 179 22.87 21.88 5.78
N LEU A 180 22.27 21.13 4.85
CA LEU A 180 21.28 20.10 5.19
C LEU A 180 21.97 18.96 5.96
N PRO A 181 21.60 18.70 7.23
CA PRO A 181 22.23 17.64 8.01
C PRO A 181 22.04 16.27 7.34
N ALA A 182 23.10 15.45 7.34
CA ALA A 182 23.09 14.17 6.64
C ALA A 182 21.99 13.21 7.15
N ASP A 183 21.71 13.21 8.45
CA ASP A 183 20.66 12.41 9.06
C ASP A 183 19.25 12.87 8.64
N GLU A 184 19.02 14.18 8.56
CA GLU A 184 17.77 14.76 8.06
C GLU A 184 17.58 14.46 6.56
N ALA A 185 18.63 14.61 5.74
CA ALA A 185 18.61 14.26 4.32
C ALA A 185 18.26 12.77 4.11
N VAL A 186 18.91 11.88 4.87
CA VAL A 186 18.64 10.43 4.83
C VAL A 186 17.20 10.14 5.24
N ALA A 187 16.69 10.78 6.30
CA ALA A 187 15.30 10.62 6.72
C ALA A 187 14.32 11.05 5.60
N TYR A 188 14.52 12.20 4.97
CA TYR A 188 13.67 12.64 3.86
C TYR A 188 13.69 11.67 2.67
N VAL A 189 14.86 11.21 2.25
CA VAL A 189 14.98 10.25 1.14
C VAL A 189 14.26 8.95 1.48
N LEU A 190 14.46 8.39 2.68
CA LEU A 190 13.81 7.16 3.09
C LEU A 190 12.29 7.31 3.15
N LEU A 191 11.78 8.43 3.70
CA LEU A 191 10.35 8.72 3.71
C LEU A 191 9.78 8.82 2.29
N ALA A 192 10.40 9.60 1.40
CA ALA A 192 9.97 9.72 0.01
C ALA A 192 9.93 8.34 -0.69
N ARG A 193 10.95 7.50 -0.47
CA ARG A 193 11.03 6.15 -1.04
C ARG A 193 9.97 5.23 -0.48
N HIS A 194 9.71 5.23 0.83
CA HIS A 194 8.72 4.35 1.43
C HIS A 194 7.29 4.79 1.12
N TYR A 195 7.01 6.10 1.06
CA TYR A 195 5.73 6.62 0.57
C TYR A 195 5.48 6.24 -0.88
N LYS A 196 6.49 6.38 -1.75
CA LYS A 196 6.41 5.91 -3.15
C LYS A 196 6.11 4.41 -3.26
N ARG A 197 6.61 3.60 -2.33
CA ARG A 197 6.32 2.15 -2.33
C ARG A 197 4.90 1.85 -1.87
N ILE A 198 4.40 2.55 -0.84
CA ILE A 198 3.02 2.37 -0.36
C ILE A 198 2.01 2.81 -1.43
N GLU A 199 2.21 3.98 -2.05
CA GLU A 199 1.33 4.43 -3.15
C GLU A 199 1.33 3.44 -4.31
N ALA A 200 2.50 2.89 -4.66
CA ALA A 200 2.60 1.90 -5.74
C ALA A 200 1.82 0.61 -5.42
N HIS A 201 1.85 0.13 -4.18
CA HIS A 201 1.05 -1.05 -3.78
C HIS A 201 -0.46 -0.76 -3.75
N LEU A 202 -0.87 0.43 -3.30
CA LEU A 202 -2.27 0.86 -3.43
C LEU A 202 -2.70 0.96 -4.90
N SER A 203 -1.80 1.43 -5.76
CA SER A 203 -2.00 1.49 -7.21
C SER A 203 -2.12 0.10 -7.83
N ASN A 204 -1.25 -0.84 -7.46
CA ASN A 204 -1.31 -2.24 -7.92
C ASN A 204 -2.66 -2.89 -7.57
N ILE A 205 -3.13 -2.70 -6.34
CA ILE A 205 -4.46 -3.15 -5.92
C ILE A 205 -5.55 -2.52 -6.80
N ALA A 206 -5.46 -1.24 -7.13
CA ALA A 206 -6.40 -0.60 -8.06
C ALA A 206 -6.30 -1.17 -9.49
N THR A 207 -5.09 -1.48 -9.98
CA THR A 207 -4.92 -2.09 -11.31
C THR A 207 -5.59 -3.46 -11.40
N SER A 208 -5.62 -4.22 -10.30
CA SER A 208 -6.26 -5.54 -10.26
C SER A 208 -7.73 -5.54 -10.69
N ILE A 209 -8.40 -4.38 -10.56
CA ILE A 209 -9.82 -4.18 -10.87
C ILE A 209 -10.04 -3.90 -12.36
N VAL A 210 -9.11 -3.18 -13.00
CA VAL A 210 -9.29 -2.58 -14.34
C VAL A 210 -8.38 -3.17 -15.41
N SER A 211 -7.33 -3.90 -15.03
CA SER A 211 -6.34 -4.49 -15.94
C SER A 211 -6.49 -6.00 -16.07
N PRO A 212 -6.14 -6.59 -17.22
CA PRO A 212 -5.94 -8.03 -17.33
C PRO A 212 -4.72 -8.52 -16.56
N VAL A 213 -4.72 -9.81 -16.22
CA VAL A 213 -3.62 -10.47 -15.48
C VAL A 213 -2.23 -10.14 -16.05
N PRO A 214 -1.97 -10.19 -17.38
CA PRO A 214 -0.66 -9.85 -17.93
C PRO A 214 -0.27 -8.37 -17.82
N LEU A 215 -1.20 -7.49 -17.48
CA LEU A 215 -1.00 -6.04 -17.33
C LEU A 215 -1.19 -5.57 -15.87
N LEU A 216 -1.26 -6.49 -14.89
CA LEU A 216 -1.21 -6.11 -13.49
C LEU A 216 0.06 -5.30 -13.22
N ASP A 217 -0.07 -4.26 -12.40
CA ASP A 217 1.03 -3.36 -12.00
C ASP A 217 1.57 -2.46 -13.13
N PHE A 218 1.02 -2.54 -14.36
CA PHE A 218 1.43 -1.70 -15.48
C PHE A 218 0.52 -0.46 -15.63
N HIS A 219 1.04 0.68 -15.20
CA HIS A 219 0.29 1.94 -15.04
C HIS A 219 0.03 2.69 -16.37
N GLY A 220 0.84 2.47 -17.41
CA GLY A 220 0.84 3.26 -18.65
C GLY A 220 0.12 2.66 -19.85
N LYS A 221 -0.49 1.47 -19.73
CA LYS A 221 -1.11 0.74 -20.85
C LYS A 221 -2.61 0.50 -20.70
N VAL A 222 -3.22 1.01 -19.62
CA VAL A 222 -4.66 0.89 -19.36
C VAL A 222 -5.37 2.01 -20.11
N LYS A 223 -5.84 1.72 -21.34
CA LYS A 223 -6.74 2.61 -22.10
C LYS A 223 -8.18 2.47 -21.62
#